data_AF-A0A1G1T8F9-F1
#
_entry.id   AF-A0A1G1T8F9-F1
#
_cell.length_a   1.000
_cell.length_b   1.000
_cell.length_c   1.000
_cell.angle_alpha   90.00
_cell.angle_beta   90.00
_cell.angle_gamma   90.00
#
_symmetry.space_group_name_H-M   'P 1'
#
loop_
_entity.id
_entity.type
_entity.pdbx_description
1 polymer ?
#
loop_
_entity_poly.entity_id
_entity_poly.type
_entity_poly.pdbx_seq_one_letter_code
_entity_poly.pdbx_strand_id
1 'polypeptide(L)'
;MYVKLINPATHGQAAYNNSGSSAQTLNYLKQETGKDGQEAAFFNSEEDGLSAAELMADIDSNVKGLRAEDAKFYSLVLSPSEAELAHIDNDGEKLKDYTRKVMEQYAQNFQLKDGKQLGSEDIVWGATVHQERSYRGTDPEVAAGNAKVGDQRPGLQTHVHVIVSARDAGQKISLNPAGRRNRFDLMKWQAGAGKQFEKQFGYTAQAHEKLRPKQRDASRDAARAVKIAERVGGINGRVGKEQRLDPARVQQIAEGRQYDKTFYRMLSRVEERSKSGSPIDNAYHLLSTGKERPEPQRSASTVLQAVQQAVRSNTGRDEQTENIAEKKGRRSAELDIEM
;
A
#
# COMPACT_ATOMS: atom_id res chain seq x y z
N MET A 1 16.10 -10.47 -3.28
CA MET A 1 14.80 -10.56 -3.96
C MET A 1 13.99 -9.36 -3.58
N TYR A 2 13.81 -8.45 -4.53
CA TYR A 2 13.07 -7.23 -4.30
C TYR A 2 11.61 -7.41 -4.68
N VAL A 3 10.72 -7.02 -3.77
CA VAL A 3 9.28 -7.05 -4.01
C VAL A 3 8.69 -5.69 -3.68
N LYS A 4 7.85 -5.16 -4.56
CA LYS A 4 7.32 -3.79 -4.45
C LYS A 4 5.82 -3.74 -4.72
N LEU A 5 5.10 -3.03 -3.86
CA LEU A 5 3.74 -2.56 -4.16
C LEU A 5 3.85 -1.25 -4.96
N ILE A 6 3.24 -1.21 -6.15
CA ILE A 6 3.20 -0.03 -7.00
C ILE A 6 2.21 0.98 -6.39
N ASN A 7 2.65 2.23 -6.28
CA ASN A 7 1.83 3.34 -5.85
C ASN A 7 1.57 4.19 -7.10
N PRO A 8 0.33 4.18 -7.64
CA PRO A 8 0.03 4.85 -8.89
C PRO A 8 0.32 6.36 -8.87
N ALA A 9 0.31 6.98 -7.69
CA ALA A 9 0.57 8.42 -7.56
C ALA A 9 2.05 8.80 -7.65
N THR A 10 2.97 7.87 -7.40
CA THR A 10 4.42 8.17 -7.25
C THR A 10 5.33 7.29 -8.09
N HIS A 11 4.93 6.07 -8.44
CA HIS A 11 5.77 5.12 -9.16
C HIS A 11 5.60 5.15 -10.68
N GLY A 12 4.88 6.16 -11.18
CA GLY A 12 4.86 6.53 -12.59
C GLY A 12 3.71 5.92 -13.39
N GLN A 13 3.23 6.74 -14.33
CA GLN A 13 2.29 6.49 -15.42
C GLN A 13 0.81 6.30 -15.05
N ALA A 14 -0.06 6.96 -15.83
CA ALA A 14 -1.50 6.70 -15.86
C ALA A 14 -1.81 5.20 -16.08
N ALA A 15 -0.86 4.45 -16.65
CA ALA A 15 -0.91 3.01 -16.87
C ALA A 15 -1.27 2.19 -15.61
N TYR A 16 -0.82 2.59 -14.42
CA TYR A 16 -1.14 1.87 -13.18
C TYR A 16 -2.30 2.48 -12.40
N ASN A 17 -3.09 3.38 -13.02
CA ASN A 17 -4.27 3.92 -12.36
C ASN A 17 -5.24 2.79 -12.00
N ASN A 18 -5.60 2.72 -10.72
CA ASN A 18 -6.36 1.60 -10.18
C ASN A 18 -7.77 1.96 -9.71
N SER A 19 -8.28 3.17 -9.98
CA SER A 19 -9.66 3.52 -9.60
C SER A 19 -10.72 3.05 -10.61
N GLY A 20 -10.30 2.65 -11.81
CA GLY A 20 -11.16 2.18 -12.89
C GLY A 20 -10.80 0.78 -13.38
N SER A 21 -11.11 0.52 -14.65
CA SER A 21 -10.77 -0.74 -15.33
C SER A 21 -9.27 -1.02 -15.34
N SER A 22 -8.91 -2.30 -15.23
CA SER A 22 -7.55 -2.81 -15.38
C SER A 22 -7.03 -2.81 -16.83
N ALA A 23 -7.87 -2.49 -17.82
CA ALA A 23 -7.53 -2.50 -19.25
C ALA A 23 -6.25 -1.71 -19.56
N GLN A 24 -6.11 -0.51 -18.99
CA GLN A 24 -4.93 0.33 -19.25
C GLN A 24 -3.64 -0.32 -18.72
N THR A 25 -3.70 -0.91 -17.52
CA THR A 25 -2.57 -1.62 -16.92
C THR A 25 -2.22 -2.86 -17.73
N LEU A 26 -3.21 -3.68 -18.08
CA LEU A 26 -2.98 -4.91 -18.84
C LEU A 26 -2.45 -4.64 -20.25
N ASN A 27 -2.94 -3.59 -20.92
CA ASN A 27 -2.40 -3.16 -22.21
C ASN A 27 -0.95 -2.70 -22.11
N TYR A 28 -0.60 -1.97 -21.06
CA TYR A 28 0.78 -1.56 -20.80
C TYR A 28 1.69 -2.78 -20.59
N LEU A 29 1.25 -3.73 -19.75
CA LEU A 29 2.01 -4.96 -19.49
C LEU A 29 2.18 -5.82 -20.75
N LYS A 30 1.15 -5.90 -21.61
CA LYS A 30 1.22 -6.61 -22.91
C LYS A 30 2.23 -5.99 -23.86
N GLN A 31 2.38 -4.67 -23.86
CA GLN A 31 3.34 -3.98 -24.75
C GLN A 31 4.80 -4.20 -24.33
N GLU A 32 5.06 -4.43 -23.05
CA GLU A 32 6.42 -4.73 -22.56
C GLU A 32 6.90 -6.16 -22.90
N THR A 33 5.99 -7.07 -23.25
CA THR A 33 6.30 -8.47 -23.58
C THR A 33 6.60 -8.74 -25.07
N GLY A 34 6.46 -7.78 -25.98
CA GLY A 34 6.42 -8.10 -27.42
C GLY A 34 7.12 -7.11 -28.37
N LYS A 35 8.35 -7.46 -28.79
CA LYS A 35 8.87 -7.14 -30.14
C LYS A 35 8.88 -8.37 -31.09
N ASP A 36 8.78 -9.59 -30.56
CA ASP A 36 8.96 -10.84 -31.35
C ASP A 36 7.71 -11.73 -31.47
N GLY A 37 6.50 -11.16 -31.38
CA GLY A 37 5.28 -11.87 -31.78
C GLY A 37 4.79 -13.01 -30.86
N GLN A 38 5.40 -13.22 -29.69
CA GLN A 38 4.80 -14.02 -28.62
C GLN A 38 3.72 -13.18 -27.92
N GLU A 39 2.48 -13.66 -27.92
CA GLU A 39 1.43 -13.04 -27.10
C GLU A 39 1.79 -13.18 -25.62
N ALA A 40 1.62 -12.09 -24.86
CA ALA A 40 1.79 -12.09 -23.42
C ALA A 40 0.87 -13.14 -22.78
N ALA A 41 1.44 -14.28 -22.38
CA ALA A 41 0.75 -15.29 -21.62
C ALA A 41 0.77 -14.86 -20.15
N PHE A 42 -0.38 -14.40 -19.64
CA PHE A 42 -0.54 -14.22 -18.20
C PHE A 42 -0.67 -15.59 -17.52
N PHE A 43 -0.39 -15.63 -16.23
CA PHE A 43 -0.59 -16.81 -15.39
C PHE A 43 -1.20 -16.40 -14.05
N ASN A 44 -1.87 -17.34 -13.37
CA ASN A 44 -2.43 -17.15 -12.03
C ASN A 44 -1.99 -18.29 -11.09
N SER A 45 -2.75 -18.53 -10.02
CA SER A 45 -2.48 -19.60 -9.05
C SER A 45 -2.51 -21.01 -9.63
N GLU A 46 -3.30 -21.25 -10.68
CA GLU A 46 -3.62 -22.58 -11.19
C GLU A 46 -3.25 -22.77 -12.66
N GLU A 47 -3.38 -21.71 -13.46
CA GLU A 47 -3.34 -21.77 -14.91
C GLU A 47 -2.27 -20.83 -15.47
N ASP A 48 -1.73 -21.25 -16.63
CA ASP A 48 -0.86 -20.48 -17.50
C ASP A 48 -1.59 -20.16 -18.80
N GLY A 49 -1.13 -19.16 -19.55
CA GLY A 49 -1.66 -18.87 -20.89
C GLY A 49 -2.95 -18.05 -20.89
N LEU A 50 -3.26 -17.35 -19.79
CA LEU A 50 -4.39 -16.44 -19.72
C LEU A 50 -4.19 -15.25 -20.66
N SER A 51 -5.24 -14.90 -21.39
CA SER A 51 -5.27 -13.68 -22.19
C SER A 51 -5.45 -12.45 -21.29
N ALA A 52 -5.00 -11.29 -21.77
CA ALA A 52 -5.28 -10.02 -21.13
C ALA A 52 -6.80 -9.75 -20.97
N ALA A 53 -7.62 -10.25 -21.91
CA ALA A 53 -9.06 -10.06 -21.88
C ALA A 53 -9.74 -10.89 -20.77
N GLU A 54 -9.31 -12.14 -20.58
CA GLU A 54 -9.79 -12.99 -19.48
C GLU A 54 -9.42 -12.39 -18.13
N LEU A 55 -8.14 -12.05 -17.94
CA LEU A 55 -7.68 -11.44 -16.69
C LEU A 55 -8.35 -10.10 -16.40
N MET A 56 -8.61 -9.28 -17.44
CA MET A 56 -9.36 -8.04 -17.31
C MET A 56 -10.78 -8.30 -16.81
N ALA A 57 -11.47 -9.28 -17.39
CA ALA A 57 -12.84 -9.62 -17.00
C ALA A 57 -12.90 -10.10 -15.54
N ASP A 58 -11.95 -10.92 -15.11
CA ASP A 58 -11.87 -11.42 -13.74
C ASP A 58 -11.65 -10.29 -12.73
N ILE A 59 -10.70 -9.39 -13.00
CA ILE A 59 -10.40 -8.27 -12.10
C ILE A 59 -11.53 -7.24 -12.10
N ASP A 60 -12.02 -6.83 -13.27
CA ASP A 60 -12.98 -5.73 -13.40
C ASP A 60 -14.40 -6.13 -12.93
N SER A 61 -14.73 -7.44 -12.93
CA SER A 61 -15.98 -7.95 -12.35
C SER A 61 -15.90 -8.16 -10.83
N ASN A 62 -14.70 -8.20 -10.25
CA ASN A 62 -14.45 -8.47 -8.84
C ASN A 62 -14.43 -7.19 -7.97
N VAL A 63 -15.43 -6.32 -8.14
CA VAL A 63 -15.46 -4.96 -7.57
C VAL A 63 -16.68 -4.65 -6.69
N LYS A 64 -17.50 -5.65 -6.36
CA LYS A 64 -18.74 -5.47 -5.57
C LYS A 64 -18.46 -4.77 -4.24
N GLY A 65 -19.20 -3.68 -4.01
CA GLY A 65 -19.10 -2.86 -2.81
C GLY A 65 -18.06 -1.74 -2.87
N LEU A 66 -17.16 -1.72 -3.88
CA LEU A 66 -16.22 -0.63 -4.05
C LEU A 66 -16.90 0.60 -4.67
N ARG A 67 -16.52 1.79 -4.21
CA ARG A 67 -16.99 3.07 -4.77
C ARG A 67 -16.20 3.44 -6.01
N ALA A 68 -16.65 4.46 -6.73
CA ALA A 68 -15.97 4.94 -7.95
C ALA A 68 -14.50 5.33 -7.68
N GLU A 69 -14.24 6.01 -6.56
CA GLU A 69 -12.92 6.49 -6.17
C GLU A 69 -12.01 5.43 -5.51
N ASP A 70 -12.58 4.28 -5.11
CA ASP A 70 -11.83 3.22 -4.46
C ASP A 70 -10.91 2.50 -5.45
N ALA A 71 -9.77 2.00 -4.97
CA ALA A 71 -8.92 1.13 -5.77
C ALA A 71 -9.67 -0.17 -6.09
N LYS A 72 -9.70 -0.55 -7.37
CA LYS A 72 -10.28 -1.80 -7.91
C LYS A 72 -9.28 -2.94 -7.93
N PHE A 73 -8.01 -2.60 -8.08
CA PHE A 73 -6.89 -3.54 -8.05
C PHE A 73 -5.63 -2.89 -7.50
N TYR A 74 -4.59 -3.69 -7.31
CA TYR A 74 -3.24 -3.26 -6.95
C TYR A 74 -2.25 -3.94 -7.88
N SER A 75 -1.15 -3.24 -8.17
CA SER A 75 -0.05 -3.79 -8.98
C SER A 75 1.17 -4.02 -8.11
N LEU A 76 1.83 -5.16 -8.30
CA LEU A 76 3.04 -5.57 -7.60
C LEU A 76 4.14 -5.85 -8.63
N VAL A 77 5.39 -5.72 -8.20
CA VAL A 77 6.56 -6.16 -8.97
C VAL A 77 7.42 -7.07 -8.12
N LEU A 78 7.75 -8.25 -8.64
CA LEU A 78 8.78 -9.15 -8.12
C LEU A 78 10.02 -9.00 -9.02
N SER A 79 11.13 -8.55 -8.43
CA SER A 79 12.36 -8.24 -9.13
C SER A 79 13.50 -8.96 -8.42
N PRO A 80 13.89 -10.15 -8.89
CA PRO A 80 15.14 -10.74 -8.46
C PRO A 80 16.32 -9.82 -8.86
N SER A 81 17.42 -9.89 -8.12
CA SER A 81 18.69 -9.27 -8.54
C SER A 81 19.29 -10.04 -9.71
N GLU A 82 20.30 -9.47 -10.38
CA GLU A 82 21.05 -10.19 -11.40
C GLU A 82 21.71 -11.47 -10.85
N ALA A 83 22.21 -11.44 -9.61
CA ALA A 83 22.79 -12.61 -8.95
C ALA A 83 21.74 -13.69 -8.66
N GLU A 84 20.53 -13.30 -8.25
CA GLU A 84 19.41 -14.21 -8.05
C GLU A 84 18.92 -14.82 -9.36
N LEU A 85 18.83 -14.02 -10.43
CA LEU A 85 18.50 -14.50 -11.76
C LEU A 85 19.55 -15.51 -12.25
N ALA A 86 20.84 -15.17 -12.13
CA ALA A 86 21.92 -16.09 -12.49
C ALA A 86 21.85 -17.41 -11.70
N HIS A 87 21.54 -17.35 -10.40
CA HIS A 87 21.41 -18.54 -9.54
C HIS A 87 20.29 -19.50 -9.97
N ILE A 88 19.22 -18.97 -10.59
CA ILE A 88 18.11 -19.78 -11.09
C ILE A 88 18.18 -20.03 -12.59
N ASP A 89 19.30 -19.71 -13.25
CA ASP A 89 19.51 -19.80 -14.70
C ASP A 89 18.58 -18.89 -15.52
N ASN A 90 18.10 -17.80 -14.92
CA ASN A 90 17.11 -16.89 -15.49
C ASN A 90 15.82 -17.61 -15.95
N ASP A 91 15.46 -18.68 -15.26
CA ASP A 91 14.35 -19.56 -15.61
C ASP A 91 12.98 -18.93 -15.26
N GLY A 92 12.19 -18.66 -16.30
CA GLY A 92 10.86 -18.08 -16.17
C GLY A 92 9.85 -18.97 -15.46
N GLU A 93 9.95 -20.30 -15.60
CA GLU A 93 9.05 -21.25 -14.92
C GLU A 93 9.33 -21.29 -13.42
N LYS A 94 10.61 -21.30 -13.02
CA LYS A 94 10.99 -21.14 -11.61
C LYS A 94 10.42 -19.85 -11.02
N LEU A 95 10.44 -18.75 -11.78
CA LEU A 95 9.86 -17.47 -11.34
C LEU A 95 8.33 -17.51 -11.23
N LYS A 96 7.61 -18.21 -12.12
CA LYS A 96 6.16 -18.41 -11.99
C LYS A 96 5.82 -19.16 -10.71
N ASP A 97 6.49 -20.28 -10.44
CA ASP A 97 6.26 -21.08 -9.24
C ASP A 97 6.60 -20.32 -7.95
N TYR A 98 7.70 -19.59 -7.96
CA TYR A 98 8.04 -18.66 -6.88
C TYR A 98 6.95 -17.59 -6.68
N THR A 99 6.45 -17.00 -7.77
CA THR A 99 5.39 -15.98 -7.74
C THR A 99 4.13 -16.53 -7.07
N ARG A 100 3.70 -17.75 -7.43
CA ARG A 100 2.55 -18.41 -6.78
C ARG A 100 2.73 -18.52 -5.27
N LYS A 101 3.92 -18.91 -4.80
CA LYS A 101 4.24 -18.97 -3.37
C LYS A 101 4.25 -17.60 -2.69
N VAL A 102 4.71 -16.55 -3.37
CA VAL A 102 4.66 -15.19 -2.83
C VAL A 102 3.23 -14.66 -2.74
N MET A 103 2.37 -15.00 -3.71
CA MET A 103 0.97 -14.62 -3.71
C MET A 103 0.14 -15.40 -2.68
N GLU A 104 0.49 -16.66 -2.41
CA GLU A 104 -0.04 -17.41 -1.27
C GLU A 104 0.29 -16.67 0.06
N GLN A 105 1.55 -16.25 0.24
CA GLN A 105 1.96 -15.45 1.41
C GLN A 105 1.29 -14.07 1.44
N TYR A 106 1.00 -13.48 0.29
CA TYR A 106 0.26 -12.22 0.19
C TYR A 106 -1.15 -12.38 0.78
N ALA A 107 -1.88 -13.43 0.38
CA ALA A 107 -3.21 -13.71 0.93
C ALA A 107 -3.14 -13.91 2.46
N GLN A 108 -2.22 -14.74 2.94
CA GLN A 108 -2.05 -15.06 4.36
C GLN A 108 -1.63 -13.86 5.23
N ASN A 109 -1.17 -12.75 4.63
CA ASN A 109 -0.74 -11.55 5.33
C ASN A 109 -1.88 -10.59 5.68
N PHE A 110 -3.12 -10.89 5.27
CA PHE A 110 -4.29 -10.12 5.67
C PHE A 110 -4.81 -10.55 7.05
N GLN A 111 -4.88 -9.60 7.98
CA GLN A 111 -5.41 -9.84 9.32
C GLN A 111 -6.89 -9.43 9.37
N LEU A 112 -7.76 -10.43 9.38
CA LEU A 112 -9.21 -10.27 9.42
C LEU A 112 -9.73 -10.25 10.86
N LYS A 113 -10.90 -9.63 11.08
CA LYS A 113 -11.45 -9.42 12.43
C LYS A 113 -11.89 -10.72 13.12
N ASP A 114 -12.33 -11.70 12.34
CA ASP A 114 -12.77 -13.02 12.78
C ASP A 114 -11.61 -14.02 12.91
N GLY A 115 -10.38 -13.60 12.57
CA GLY A 115 -9.21 -14.47 12.56
C GLY A 115 -9.17 -15.44 11.37
N LYS A 116 -10.07 -15.32 10.38
CA LYS A 116 -9.98 -16.10 9.14
C LYS A 116 -8.63 -15.81 8.48
N GLN A 117 -7.92 -16.87 8.09
CA GLN A 117 -6.72 -16.79 7.27
C GLN A 117 -7.12 -17.00 5.81
N LEU A 118 -6.66 -16.11 4.92
CA LEU A 118 -6.92 -16.23 3.49
C LEU A 118 -5.88 -17.14 2.83
N GLY A 119 -6.34 -17.95 1.88
CA GLY A 119 -5.53 -18.80 1.01
C GLY A 119 -5.33 -18.23 -0.40
N SER A 120 -4.62 -18.96 -1.24
CA SER A 120 -4.41 -18.60 -2.66
C SER A 120 -5.72 -18.48 -3.43
N GLU A 121 -6.71 -19.30 -3.09
CA GLU A 121 -8.05 -19.37 -3.67
C GLU A 121 -8.95 -18.20 -3.27
N ASP A 122 -8.60 -17.47 -2.21
CA ASP A 122 -9.37 -16.32 -1.74
C ASP A 122 -9.01 -15.02 -2.49
N ILE A 123 -7.98 -15.01 -3.35
CA ILE A 123 -7.52 -13.82 -4.06
C ILE A 123 -7.59 -13.98 -5.58
N VAL A 124 -8.09 -12.97 -6.27
CA VAL A 124 -8.10 -12.92 -7.75
C VAL A 124 -6.89 -12.12 -8.21
N TRP A 125 -5.99 -12.76 -8.94
CA TRP A 125 -4.77 -12.12 -9.45
C TRP A 125 -4.31 -12.76 -10.75
N GLY A 126 -3.47 -12.04 -11.48
CA GLY A 126 -2.72 -12.58 -12.61
C GLY A 126 -1.37 -11.88 -12.72
N ALA A 127 -0.44 -12.52 -13.40
CA ALA A 127 0.92 -12.02 -13.55
C ALA A 127 1.52 -12.34 -14.92
N THR A 128 2.60 -11.64 -15.25
CA THR A 128 3.38 -11.83 -16.47
C THR A 128 4.86 -11.65 -16.18
N VAL A 129 5.71 -12.41 -16.90
CA VAL A 129 7.17 -12.35 -16.77
C VAL A 129 7.74 -11.51 -17.91
N HIS A 130 8.47 -10.45 -17.58
CA HIS A 130 9.15 -9.58 -18.55
C HIS A 130 10.66 -9.79 -18.42
N GLN A 131 11.37 -9.89 -19.54
CA GLN A 131 12.81 -10.16 -19.55
C GLN A 131 13.67 -8.89 -19.61
N GLU A 132 13.10 -7.78 -20.10
CA GLU A 132 13.82 -6.53 -20.33
C GLU A 132 13.25 -5.39 -19.47
N ARG A 133 14.09 -4.40 -19.17
CA ARG A 133 13.67 -3.12 -18.56
C ARG A 133 14.31 -1.97 -19.30
N SER A 134 13.52 -0.96 -19.64
CA SER A 134 14.03 0.28 -20.20
C SER A 134 14.31 1.33 -19.11
N TYR A 135 15.25 2.23 -19.40
CA TYR A 135 15.52 3.40 -18.58
C TYR A 135 14.35 4.39 -18.65
N ARG A 136 13.95 4.91 -17.48
CA ARG A 136 12.92 5.94 -17.31
C ARG A 136 13.58 7.30 -17.13
N GLY A 137 12.84 8.37 -17.44
CA GLY A 137 13.33 9.75 -17.29
C GLY A 137 13.69 10.15 -15.86
N THR A 138 13.20 9.42 -14.86
CA THR A 138 13.52 9.64 -13.45
C THR A 138 14.74 8.85 -12.96
N ASP A 139 15.33 8.02 -13.82
CA ASP A 139 16.43 7.15 -13.42
C ASP A 139 17.71 7.97 -13.24
N PRO A 140 18.49 7.75 -12.16
CA PRO A 140 19.73 8.48 -11.90
C PRO A 140 20.70 8.45 -13.08
N GLU A 141 20.79 7.33 -13.80
CA GLU A 141 21.65 7.13 -14.96
C GLU A 141 21.25 8.03 -16.13
N VAL A 142 19.94 8.24 -16.34
CA VAL A 142 19.43 9.18 -17.34
C VAL A 142 19.68 10.62 -16.89
N ALA A 143 19.43 10.93 -15.63
CA ALA A 143 19.68 12.26 -15.06
C ALA A 143 21.17 12.64 -15.12
N ALA A 144 22.07 11.66 -14.99
CA ALA A 144 23.51 11.83 -15.12
C ALA A 144 24.00 11.87 -16.59
N GLY A 145 23.13 11.60 -17.56
CA GLY A 145 23.47 11.56 -18.98
C GLY A 145 24.19 10.27 -19.43
N ASN A 146 24.23 9.24 -18.60
CA ASN A 146 24.89 7.96 -18.87
C ASN A 146 23.99 6.99 -19.66
N ALA A 147 22.69 7.24 -19.74
CA ALA A 147 21.70 6.47 -20.49
C ALA A 147 20.61 7.38 -21.06
N LYS A 148 19.84 6.91 -22.05
CA LYS A 148 18.67 7.63 -22.57
C LYS A 148 17.37 6.95 -22.16
N VAL A 149 16.31 7.74 -22.07
CA VAL A 149 14.96 7.20 -21.82
C VAL A 149 14.59 6.24 -22.94
N GLY A 150 14.15 5.04 -22.56
CA GLY A 150 13.80 3.98 -23.51
C GLY A 150 14.94 3.04 -23.88
N ASP A 151 16.20 3.39 -23.57
CA ASP A 151 17.31 2.45 -23.75
C ASP A 151 17.10 1.24 -22.84
N GLN A 152 17.43 0.03 -23.33
CA GLN A 152 17.37 -1.16 -22.50
C GLN A 152 18.48 -1.15 -21.45
N ARG A 153 18.13 -1.56 -20.24
CA ARG A 153 19.08 -1.78 -19.16
C ARG A 153 19.94 -3.01 -19.48
N PRO A 154 21.26 -2.94 -19.25
CA PRO A 154 22.14 -4.08 -19.45
C PRO A 154 21.90 -5.17 -18.40
N GLY A 155 22.46 -6.36 -18.63
CA GLY A 155 22.41 -7.49 -17.69
C GLY A 155 21.06 -8.21 -17.67
N LEU A 156 20.90 -9.16 -16.75
CA LEU A 156 19.64 -9.88 -16.57
C LEU A 156 18.60 -8.97 -15.91
N GLN A 157 17.47 -8.74 -16.60
CA GLN A 157 16.41 -7.83 -16.15
C GLN A 157 15.07 -8.54 -15.93
N THR A 158 15.05 -9.87 -15.87
CA THR A 158 13.81 -10.63 -15.74
C THR A 158 13.08 -10.31 -14.45
N HIS A 159 11.80 -10.01 -14.55
CA HIS A 159 10.95 -9.64 -13.43
C HIS A 159 9.49 -9.97 -13.70
N VAL A 160 8.70 -10.00 -12.64
CA VAL A 160 7.29 -10.36 -12.71
C VAL A 160 6.44 -9.16 -12.33
N HIS A 161 5.48 -8.80 -13.18
CA HIS A 161 4.41 -7.88 -12.84
C HIS A 161 3.19 -8.68 -12.40
N VAL A 162 2.56 -8.26 -11.31
CA VAL A 162 1.34 -8.88 -10.79
C VAL A 162 0.25 -7.83 -10.71
N ILE A 163 -0.96 -8.18 -11.10
CA ILE A 163 -2.19 -7.45 -10.80
C ILE A 163 -3.06 -8.30 -9.87
N VAL A 164 -3.59 -7.70 -8.81
CA VAL A 164 -4.44 -8.38 -7.83
C VAL A 164 -5.66 -7.53 -7.51
N SER A 165 -6.83 -8.16 -7.46
CA SER A 165 -8.09 -7.51 -7.12
C SER A 165 -8.04 -6.87 -5.73
N ALA A 166 -8.76 -5.78 -5.56
CA ALA A 166 -9.00 -5.14 -4.26
C ALA A 166 -10.09 -5.85 -3.44
N ARG A 167 -10.68 -6.94 -3.96
CA ARG A 167 -11.63 -7.80 -3.26
C ARG A 167 -11.12 -9.23 -3.23
N ASP A 168 -11.59 -9.99 -2.25
CA ASP A 168 -11.45 -11.44 -2.25
C ASP A 168 -12.28 -12.08 -3.37
N ALA A 169 -12.01 -13.34 -3.71
CA ALA A 169 -12.72 -14.09 -4.74
C ALA A 169 -14.25 -14.09 -4.51
N GLY A 170 -14.68 -14.19 -3.25
CA GLY A 170 -16.10 -14.14 -2.86
C GLY A 170 -16.74 -12.74 -2.91
N GLN A 171 -15.95 -11.70 -3.16
CA GLN A 171 -16.35 -10.29 -3.13
C GLN A 171 -17.05 -9.86 -1.84
N LYS A 172 -16.56 -10.34 -0.69
CA LYS A 172 -17.05 -10.04 0.66
C LYS A 172 -16.11 -9.12 1.43
N ILE A 173 -14.80 -9.23 1.20
CA ILE A 173 -13.73 -8.59 1.97
C ILE A 173 -12.94 -7.65 1.04
N SER A 174 -12.66 -6.44 1.52
CA SER A 174 -11.73 -5.53 0.82
C SER A 174 -10.29 -5.84 1.20
N LEU A 175 -9.45 -6.07 0.18
CA LEU A 175 -8.04 -6.42 0.28
C LEU A 175 -7.19 -5.21 -0.12
N ASN A 176 -6.84 -4.38 0.87
CA ASN A 176 -6.01 -3.19 0.66
C ASN A 176 -4.60 -3.38 1.24
N PRO A 177 -3.60 -3.76 0.43
CA PRO A 177 -2.21 -3.93 0.89
C PRO A 177 -1.51 -2.59 1.19
N ALA A 178 -2.04 -1.47 0.69
CA ALA A 178 -1.55 -0.12 0.96
C ALA A 178 -2.22 0.52 2.20
N GLY A 179 -3.12 -0.23 2.86
CA GLY A 179 -3.94 0.23 3.97
C GLY A 179 -3.18 0.30 5.29
N ARG A 180 -3.86 -0.08 6.37
CA ARG A 180 -3.26 -0.08 7.70
C ARG A 180 -2.31 -1.26 7.86
N ARG A 181 -1.15 -1.03 8.47
CA ARG A 181 -0.16 -2.08 8.77
C ARG A 181 -0.71 -3.26 9.59
N ASN A 182 -1.68 -3.01 10.46
CA ASN A 182 -2.32 -4.08 11.24
C ASN A 182 -3.34 -4.90 10.46
N ARG A 183 -3.73 -4.45 9.25
CA ARG A 183 -4.55 -5.21 8.30
C ARG A 183 -3.67 -5.96 7.30
N PHE A 184 -2.59 -5.34 6.82
CA PHE A 184 -1.60 -5.95 5.95
C PHE A 184 -0.22 -5.37 6.28
N ASP A 185 0.72 -6.19 6.73
CA ASP A 185 2.08 -5.73 7.02
C ASP A 185 2.95 -5.88 5.76
N LEU A 186 3.06 -4.80 4.98
CA LEU A 186 3.83 -4.79 3.74
C LEU A 186 5.30 -5.21 3.95
N MET A 187 5.94 -4.72 5.01
CA MET A 187 7.35 -5.05 5.28
C MET A 187 7.52 -6.52 5.65
N LYS A 188 6.58 -7.07 6.42
CA LYS A 188 6.58 -8.50 6.75
C LYS A 188 6.45 -9.36 5.49
N TRP A 189 5.54 -9.02 4.60
CA TRP A 189 5.35 -9.76 3.33
C TRP A 189 6.57 -9.64 2.42
N GLN A 190 7.13 -8.45 2.23
CA GLN A 190 8.33 -8.26 1.42
C GLN A 190 9.52 -9.07 1.99
N ALA A 191 9.72 -9.06 3.31
CA ALA A 191 10.76 -9.86 3.95
C ALA A 191 10.48 -11.37 3.85
N GLY A 192 9.20 -11.78 3.89
CA GLY A 192 8.76 -13.15 3.65
C GLY A 192 9.10 -13.62 2.25
N ALA A 193 8.86 -12.79 1.23
CA ALA A 193 9.19 -13.09 -0.16
C ALA A 193 10.70 -13.31 -0.35
N GLY A 194 11.55 -12.46 0.26
CA GLY A 194 13.00 -12.68 0.25
C GLY A 194 13.41 -14.02 0.84
N LYS A 195 12.88 -14.36 2.02
CA LYS A 195 13.13 -15.67 2.65
C LYS A 195 12.56 -16.85 1.86
N GLN A 196 11.44 -16.64 1.17
CA GLN A 196 10.85 -17.66 0.30
C GLN A 196 11.79 -17.99 -0.86
N PHE A 197 12.43 -16.98 -1.46
CA PHE A 197 13.41 -17.19 -2.53
C PHE A 197 14.62 -17.98 -2.02
N GLU A 198 15.22 -17.54 -0.90
CA GLU A 198 16.34 -18.24 -0.25
C GLU A 198 16.00 -19.72 0.02
N LYS A 199 14.82 -19.97 0.62
CA LYS A 199 14.35 -21.32 0.95
C LYS A 199 14.09 -22.17 -0.30
N GLN A 200 13.44 -21.62 -1.32
CA GLN A 200 12.97 -22.36 -2.49
C GLN A 200 14.13 -22.75 -3.42
N PHE A 201 15.14 -21.90 -3.53
CA PHE A 201 16.24 -22.11 -4.48
C PHE A 201 17.59 -22.40 -3.80
N GLY A 202 17.64 -22.46 -2.47
CA GLY A 202 18.89 -22.66 -1.74
C GLY A 202 19.87 -21.48 -1.92
N TYR A 203 19.35 -20.27 -2.12
CA TYR A 203 20.14 -19.06 -2.30
C TYR A 203 20.43 -18.39 -0.95
N THR A 204 21.59 -17.75 -0.81
CA THR A 204 21.91 -16.90 0.36
C THR A 204 22.02 -15.45 -0.08
N ALA A 205 21.01 -14.65 0.26
CA ALA A 205 21.00 -13.25 -0.13
C ALA A 205 22.12 -12.44 0.52
N GLN A 206 22.78 -11.63 -0.29
CA GLN A 206 23.78 -10.67 0.13
C GLN A 206 23.15 -9.55 0.95
N ALA A 207 23.96 -8.84 1.74
CA ALA A 207 23.46 -7.83 2.66
C ALA A 207 22.71 -6.67 1.95
N HIS A 208 23.11 -6.32 0.72
CA HIS A 208 22.48 -5.26 -0.05
C HIS A 208 21.15 -5.70 -0.69
N GLU A 209 20.94 -7.00 -0.90
CA GLU A 209 19.71 -7.57 -1.46
C GLU A 209 18.59 -7.71 -0.40
N LYS A 210 18.95 -7.63 0.88
CA LYS A 210 18.01 -7.72 2.01
C LYS A 210 17.31 -6.39 2.23
N LEU A 211 16.02 -6.46 2.53
CA LEU A 211 15.22 -5.30 2.90
C LEU A 211 15.79 -4.66 4.17
N ARG A 212 16.22 -3.40 4.04
CA ARG A 212 16.70 -2.57 5.15
C ARG A 212 15.62 -1.55 5.51
N PRO A 213 14.96 -1.66 6.67
CA PRO A 213 14.06 -0.61 7.14
C PRO A 213 14.84 0.70 7.23
N LYS A 214 14.30 1.79 6.66
CA LYS A 214 14.90 3.12 6.76
C LYS A 214 15.03 3.49 8.24
N GLN A 215 16.26 3.51 8.74
CA GLN A 215 16.50 3.87 10.13
C GLN A 215 16.18 5.35 10.35
N ARG A 216 15.67 5.67 11.54
CA ARG A 216 15.48 7.07 11.94
C ARG A 216 16.85 7.72 12.03
N ASP A 217 17.00 8.80 11.29
CA ASP A 217 18.11 9.73 11.46
C ASP A 217 17.82 10.65 12.66
N ALA A 218 18.48 10.34 13.78
CA ALA A 218 18.37 11.10 15.03
C ALA A 218 19.00 12.49 14.93
N SER A 219 19.94 12.72 14.01
CA SER A 219 20.56 14.05 13.80
C SER A 219 19.53 15.12 13.41
N ARG A 220 18.40 14.69 12.82
CA ARG A 220 17.33 15.58 12.38
C ARG A 220 16.32 15.93 13.48
N ASP A 221 16.42 15.35 14.66
CA ASP A 221 15.43 15.53 15.73
C ASP A 221 15.37 16.96 16.25
N ALA A 222 16.53 17.63 16.40
CA ALA A 222 16.57 19.04 16.80
C ALA A 222 15.80 19.91 15.79
N ALA A 223 15.99 19.70 14.49
CA ALA A 223 15.27 20.42 13.45
C ALA A 223 13.76 20.09 13.44
N ARG A 224 13.36 18.86 13.78
CA ARG A 224 11.95 18.49 13.96
C ARG A 224 11.32 19.22 15.14
N ALA A 225 12.05 19.31 16.26
CA ALA A 225 11.59 19.97 17.47
C ALA A 225 11.29 21.46 17.24
N VAL A 226 12.20 22.17 16.55
CA VAL A 226 12.01 23.57 16.16
C VAL A 226 10.72 23.74 15.34
N LYS A 227 10.53 22.91 14.30
CA LYS A 227 9.33 22.97 13.46
C LYS A 227 8.05 22.65 14.23
N ILE A 228 8.10 21.73 15.19
CA ILE A 228 6.95 21.41 16.04
C ILE A 228 6.60 22.61 16.93
N ALA A 229 7.61 23.26 17.53
CA ALA A 229 7.40 24.44 18.35
C ALA A 229 6.77 25.60 17.55
N GLU A 230 7.25 25.86 16.33
CA GLU A 230 6.67 26.87 15.43
C GLU A 230 5.19 26.58 15.13
N ARG A 231 4.87 25.32 14.80
CA ARG A 231 3.50 24.87 14.54
C ARG A 231 2.60 25.05 15.76
N VAL A 232 3.08 24.67 16.95
CA VAL A 232 2.36 24.86 18.22
C VAL A 232 2.15 26.34 18.53
N GLY A 233 3.15 27.19 18.31
CA GLY A 233 3.01 28.64 18.43
C GLY A 233 1.89 29.19 17.54
N GLY A 234 1.84 28.72 16.28
CA GLY A 234 0.77 29.06 15.34
C GLY A 234 -0.62 28.61 15.81
N ILE A 235 -0.75 27.42 16.40
CA ILE A 235 -2.01 26.94 17.00
C ILE A 235 -2.42 27.86 18.16
N ASN A 236 -1.49 28.13 19.08
CA ASN A 236 -1.73 28.91 20.29
C ASN A 236 -2.13 30.36 20.02
N GLY A 237 -1.69 30.91 18.89
CA GLY A 237 -2.10 32.24 18.43
C GLY A 237 -3.54 32.34 17.95
N ARG A 238 -4.22 31.20 17.71
CA ARG A 238 -5.59 31.14 17.16
C ARG A 238 -6.66 30.66 18.14
N VAL A 239 -6.25 30.21 19.34
CA VAL A 239 -7.15 29.62 20.34
C VAL A 239 -7.13 30.41 21.65
N GLY A 240 -8.19 30.26 22.45
CA GLY A 240 -8.28 30.82 23.80
C GLY A 240 -7.19 30.30 24.73
N LYS A 241 -6.90 31.03 25.82
CA LYS A 241 -5.80 30.71 26.75
C LYS A 241 -5.93 29.30 27.33
N GLU A 242 -7.15 28.88 27.62
CA GLU A 242 -7.54 27.58 28.17
C GLU A 242 -7.28 26.40 27.21
N GLN A 243 -7.20 26.67 25.91
CA GLN A 243 -6.95 25.65 24.87
C GLN A 243 -5.49 25.60 24.40
N ARG A 244 -4.62 26.48 24.91
CA ARG A 244 -3.22 26.55 24.48
C ARG A 244 -2.48 25.26 24.82
N LEU A 245 -1.67 24.82 23.86
CA LEU A 245 -0.78 23.68 24.01
C LEU A 245 0.56 24.13 24.57
N ASP A 246 1.12 23.34 25.46
CA ASP A 246 2.49 23.45 25.93
C ASP A 246 3.43 22.85 24.87
N PRO A 247 4.34 23.65 24.27
CA PRO A 247 5.30 23.16 23.29
C PRO A 247 6.15 21.99 23.81
N ALA A 248 6.57 22.02 25.08
CA ALA A 248 7.41 20.98 25.66
C ALA A 248 6.65 19.65 25.75
N ARG A 249 5.38 19.69 26.16
CA ARG A 249 4.54 18.49 26.22
C ARG A 249 4.24 17.92 24.83
N VAL A 250 3.98 18.76 23.83
CA VAL A 250 3.79 18.29 22.44
C VAL A 250 5.08 17.65 21.91
N GLN A 251 6.24 18.22 22.24
CA GLN A 251 7.56 17.69 21.89
C GLN A 251 7.82 16.32 22.53
N GLN A 252 7.53 16.15 23.82
CA GLN A 252 7.64 14.85 24.50
C GLN A 252 6.76 13.77 23.85
N ILE A 253 5.53 14.13 23.44
CA ILE A 253 4.66 13.20 22.70
C ILE A 253 5.28 12.85 21.34
N ALA A 254 5.87 13.83 20.64
CA ALA A 254 6.54 13.59 19.37
C ALA A 254 7.71 12.60 19.53
N GLU A 255 8.55 12.80 20.55
CA GLU A 255 9.69 11.94 20.88
C GLU A 255 9.28 10.53 21.28
N GLY A 256 8.27 10.41 22.15
CA GLY A 256 7.71 9.11 22.56
C GLY A 256 7.10 8.34 21.39
N ARG A 257 6.58 9.06 20.38
CA ARG A 257 6.13 8.49 19.11
C ARG A 257 7.23 8.42 18.03
N GLN A 258 8.47 8.75 18.38
CA GLN A 258 9.62 8.80 17.47
C GLN A 258 9.35 9.58 16.17
N TYR A 259 8.62 10.69 16.28
CA TYR A 259 8.21 11.54 15.16
C TYR A 259 7.46 10.78 14.07
N ASP A 260 6.65 9.79 14.47
CA ASP A 260 5.94 8.98 13.50
C ASP A 260 4.94 9.79 12.65
N LYS A 261 4.58 9.15 11.55
CA LYS A 261 3.64 9.64 10.56
C LYS A 261 2.24 9.93 11.13
N THR A 262 1.87 9.32 12.25
CA THR A 262 0.58 9.52 12.93
C THR A 262 0.58 10.80 13.74
N PHE A 263 1.63 11.07 14.51
CA PHE A 263 1.81 12.29 15.28
C PHE A 263 1.61 13.51 14.39
N TYR A 264 2.34 13.60 13.26
CA TYR A 264 2.25 14.75 12.37
C TYR A 264 0.87 14.92 11.74
N ARG A 265 0.17 13.82 11.43
CA ARG A 265 -1.20 13.86 10.90
C ARG A 265 -2.17 14.41 11.94
N MET A 266 -2.01 14.00 13.20
CA MET A 266 -2.83 14.51 14.31
C MET A 266 -2.52 15.97 14.59
N LEU A 267 -1.25 16.38 14.53
CA LEU A 267 -0.85 17.77 14.67
C LEU A 267 -1.48 18.64 13.57
N SER A 268 -1.47 18.19 12.31
CA SER A 268 -2.17 18.89 11.22
C SER A 268 -3.67 19.00 11.45
N ARG A 269 -4.31 17.97 12.01
CA ARG A 269 -5.74 18.03 12.35
C ARG A 269 -6.03 19.04 13.47
N VAL A 270 -5.16 19.12 14.48
CA VAL A 270 -5.25 20.14 15.53
C VAL A 270 -5.07 21.54 14.96
N GLU A 271 -4.13 21.73 14.02
CA GLU A 271 -3.97 23.00 13.29
C GLU A 271 -5.21 23.38 12.50
N GLU A 272 -5.81 22.44 11.76
CA GLU A 272 -7.05 22.68 11.02
C GLU A 272 -8.18 23.13 11.94
N ARG A 273 -8.36 22.46 13.10
CA ARG A 273 -9.34 22.87 14.12
C ARG A 273 -9.10 24.28 14.63
N SER A 274 -7.84 24.63 14.91
CA SER A 274 -7.48 25.98 15.36
C SER A 274 -7.82 27.03 14.31
N LYS A 275 -7.74 26.70 13.01
CA LYS A 275 -8.09 27.61 11.91
C LYS A 275 -9.60 27.76 11.73
N SER A 276 -10.37 26.68 11.96
CA SER A 276 -11.84 26.70 11.85
C SER A 276 -12.55 27.17 13.12
N GLY A 277 -11.82 27.51 14.19
CA GLY A 277 -12.38 27.88 15.48
C GLY A 277 -13.01 26.70 16.25
N SER A 278 -12.74 25.46 15.82
CA SER A 278 -13.23 24.26 16.49
C SER A 278 -12.40 23.98 17.75
N PRO A 279 -13.00 23.49 18.85
CA PRO A 279 -12.26 23.20 20.08
C PRO A 279 -11.13 22.19 19.89
N ILE A 280 -10.03 22.39 20.62
CA ILE A 280 -8.85 21.49 20.61
C ILE A 280 -8.58 20.82 21.96
N ASP A 281 -9.60 20.75 22.83
CA ASP A 281 -9.52 20.29 24.23
C ASP A 281 -8.91 18.89 24.40
N ASN A 282 -8.98 18.04 23.38
CA ASN A 282 -8.44 16.68 23.39
C ASN A 282 -7.09 16.52 22.66
N ALA A 283 -6.43 17.62 22.28
CA ALA A 283 -5.23 17.62 21.45
C ALA A 283 -4.13 16.68 21.95
N TYR A 284 -3.79 16.68 23.25
CA TYR A 284 -2.75 15.78 23.77
C TYR A 284 -3.08 14.30 23.59
N HIS A 285 -4.34 13.91 23.82
CA HIS A 285 -4.79 12.54 23.61
C HIS A 285 -4.77 12.16 22.12
N LEU A 286 -5.22 13.09 21.27
CA LEU A 286 -5.21 12.89 19.84
C LEU A 286 -3.78 12.72 19.32
N LEU A 287 -2.86 13.58 19.74
CA LEU A 287 -1.43 13.52 19.40
C LEU A 287 -0.77 12.23 19.90
N SER A 288 -1.11 11.77 21.11
CA SER A 288 -0.49 10.60 21.73
C SER A 288 -1.05 9.28 21.26
N THR A 289 -2.34 9.18 20.91
CA THR A 289 -3.00 7.91 20.57
C THR A 289 -3.37 7.79 19.08
N GLY A 290 -3.48 8.90 18.37
CA GLY A 290 -4.06 8.94 17.02
C GLY A 290 -5.58 8.82 16.99
N LYS A 291 -6.25 8.82 18.15
CA LYS A 291 -7.70 8.62 18.28
C LYS A 291 -8.37 9.83 18.95
N GLU A 292 -9.60 10.12 18.55
CA GLU A 292 -10.47 11.02 19.32
C GLU A 292 -10.72 10.40 20.70
N ARG A 293 -10.88 11.25 21.72
CA ARG A 293 -11.55 10.79 22.94
C ARG A 293 -13.03 10.55 22.63
N PRO A 294 -13.67 9.51 23.16
CA PRO A 294 -15.11 9.45 23.21
C PRO A 294 -15.60 10.70 23.95
N GLU A 295 -16.45 11.51 23.32
CA GLU A 295 -17.21 12.53 24.02
C GLU A 295 -17.95 11.85 25.17
N PRO A 296 -17.88 12.33 26.42
CA PRO A 296 -18.90 11.95 27.39
C PRO A 296 -20.23 12.38 26.78
N GLN A 297 -21.12 11.41 26.53
CA GLN A 297 -22.44 11.65 25.94
C GLN A 297 -23.16 12.76 26.73
N ARG A 298 -23.07 14.01 26.26
CA ARG A 298 -24.08 15.01 26.61
C ARG A 298 -25.35 14.52 25.92
N SER A 299 -26.34 14.20 26.72
CA SER A 299 -27.62 13.59 26.38
C SER A 299 -28.33 14.29 25.21
N ALA A 300 -27.97 13.93 23.98
CA ALA A 300 -28.74 14.16 22.77
C ALA A 300 -29.58 12.91 22.40
N SER A 301 -29.57 11.88 23.26
CA SER A 301 -30.22 10.58 23.02
C SER A 301 -31.74 10.64 23.13
N THR A 302 -32.32 11.60 23.86
CA THR A 302 -33.77 11.61 24.12
C THR A 302 -34.58 12.08 22.91
N VAL A 303 -34.00 12.89 22.00
CA VAL A 303 -34.74 13.42 20.84
C VAL A 303 -34.64 12.51 19.61
N LEU A 304 -33.48 11.87 19.38
CA LEU A 304 -33.31 10.96 18.24
C LEU A 304 -33.99 9.59 18.43
N GLN A 305 -34.10 9.09 19.66
CA GLN A 305 -34.79 7.82 19.93
C GLN A 305 -36.31 7.92 19.70
N ALA A 306 -36.91 9.08 19.97
CA ALA A 306 -38.33 9.33 19.68
C ALA A 306 -38.62 9.35 18.17
N VAL A 307 -37.68 9.81 17.35
CA VAL A 307 -37.83 9.85 15.88
C VAL A 307 -37.51 8.50 15.23
N GLN A 308 -36.57 7.72 15.78
CA GLN A 308 -36.19 6.41 15.21
C GLN A 308 -37.19 5.28 15.52
N GLN A 309 -37.95 5.37 16.61
CA GLN A 309 -39.01 4.39 16.91
C GLN A 309 -40.24 4.54 16.00
N ALA A 310 -40.43 5.67 15.33
CA ALA A 310 -41.53 5.88 14.40
C ALA A 310 -41.29 5.33 12.98
N VAL A 311 -40.05 4.95 12.64
CA VAL A 311 -39.66 4.65 11.24
C VAL A 311 -39.26 3.18 11.02
N ARG A 312 -39.13 2.37 12.07
CA ARG A 312 -38.71 0.95 11.94
C ARG A 312 -39.87 -0.02 12.05
N SER A 313 -40.73 0.01 11.04
CA SER A 313 -41.60 -1.10 10.68
C SER A 313 -41.52 -1.35 9.16
N ASN A 314 -40.33 -1.69 8.64
CA ASN A 314 -40.21 -2.60 7.49
C ASN A 314 -38.76 -2.91 7.10
N THR A 315 -38.59 -4.10 6.51
CA THR A 315 -37.48 -4.63 5.70
C THR A 315 -36.23 -5.24 6.39
N GLY A 316 -36.06 -6.55 6.15
CA GLY A 316 -34.98 -7.11 5.32
C GLY A 316 -33.60 -7.34 5.97
N ARG A 317 -33.18 -8.61 6.07
CA ARG A 317 -31.79 -8.99 6.40
C ARG A 317 -30.87 -8.74 5.19
N ASP A 318 -29.97 -7.76 5.32
CA ASP A 318 -28.82 -7.57 4.43
C ASP A 318 -27.64 -8.43 4.88
N GLU A 319 -27.09 -9.25 3.98
CA GLU A 319 -25.76 -9.83 4.13
C GLU A 319 -24.71 -8.71 3.99
N GLN A 320 -24.16 -8.28 5.13
CA GLN A 320 -23.18 -7.21 5.20
C GLN A 320 -21.85 -7.64 4.57
N THR A 321 -21.46 -6.98 3.48
CA THR A 321 -20.06 -6.99 3.02
C THR A 321 -19.19 -6.23 4.02
N GLU A 322 -17.98 -6.73 4.31
CA GLU A 322 -17.04 -6.00 5.17
C GLU A 322 -16.45 -4.83 4.36
N ASN A 323 -17.23 -3.76 4.25
CA ASN A 323 -16.87 -2.57 3.51
C ASN A 323 -16.14 -1.61 4.44
N ILE A 324 -14.86 -1.88 4.70
CA ILE A 324 -14.00 -0.89 5.30
C ILE A 324 -13.54 0.03 4.17
N ALA A 325 -14.32 1.07 3.90
CA ALA A 325 -13.90 2.19 3.06
C ALA A 325 -12.66 2.85 3.71
N GLU A 326 -11.49 2.31 3.43
CA GLU A 326 -10.22 2.83 3.92
C GLU A 326 -9.70 3.83 2.90
N LYS A 327 -9.77 5.13 3.27
CA LYS A 327 -9.16 6.19 2.47
C LYS A 327 -7.71 5.86 2.16
N LYS A 328 -7.36 6.04 0.88
CA LYS A 328 -6.02 5.95 0.30
C LYS A 328 -4.98 6.49 1.29
N GLY A 329 -4.18 5.59 1.86
CA GLY A 329 -3.01 5.98 2.62
C GLY A 329 -2.04 6.68 1.66
N ARG A 330 -1.97 8.01 1.67
CA ARG A 330 -0.81 8.71 1.10
C ARG A 330 0.39 8.23 1.89
N ARG A 331 1.16 7.24 1.43
CA ARG A 331 2.60 7.04 1.71
C ARG A 331 3.11 5.70 1.17
N SER A 332 4.10 5.80 0.27
CA SER A 332 5.12 4.77 0.07
C SER A 332 5.91 4.54 1.37
N ALA A 333 6.18 3.27 1.66
CA ALA A 333 7.46 2.90 2.25
C ALA A 333 8.45 2.94 1.09
N GLU A 334 9.07 4.09 0.84
CA GLU A 334 10.28 4.12 0.01
C GLU A 334 11.36 3.42 0.83
N LEU A 335 11.76 2.25 0.32
CA LEU A 335 12.89 1.48 0.78
C LEU A 335 13.91 1.51 -0.35
N ASP A 336 15.12 1.93 -0.01
CA ASP A 336 16.24 1.98 -0.92
C ASP A 336 16.87 0.58 -0.96
N ILE A 337 16.85 -0.05 -2.14
CA ILE A 337 17.79 -1.12 -2.49
C ILE A 337 18.71 -0.50 -3.52
N GLU A 338 20.00 -0.47 -3.23
CA GLU A 338 21.02 -0.23 -4.25
C GLU A 338 21.02 -1.50 -5.11
N MET A 339 20.42 -1.40 -6.30
CA MET A 339 20.55 -2.43 -7.34
C MET A 339 21.80 -2.13 -8.16
#